data_AF-A0A4Y7LF25-F1
#
_entry.id   AF-A0A4Y7LF25-F1
#
_cell.length_a   1.000
_cell.length_b   1.000
_cell.length_c   1.000
_cell.angle_alpha   90.00
_cell.angle_beta   90.00
_cell.angle_gamma   90.00
#
_symmetry.space_group_name_H-M   'P 1'
#
loop_
_entity.id
_entity.type
_entity.pdbx_description
1 polymer ?
#
loop_
_entity_poly.entity_id
_entity_poly.type
_entity_poly.pdbx_seq_one_letter_code
_entity_poly.pdbx_strand_id
1 'polypeptide(L)'
;MAKVQSRNSLSFVILSIFVIFYLNNIVVDGKSSFGKVLDPVKMGLKKEKLSHFRVYWHDIVGGKNPTAVPVANAPGTKKSPTAFGMITMIDDPITEGPELSSKLIGRAQGLYASASLGELGLLMNMNFAFMVGKYNGSTISIMGRNSVFRS
;
A
#
# COMPACT_ATOMS: atom_id res chain seq x y z
N MET A 1 -1.68 61.25 26.36
CA MET A 1 -1.58 60.53 25.08
C MET A 1 -1.21 59.07 25.37
N ALA A 2 -2.03 58.11 24.91
CA ALA A 2 -1.67 56.73 24.52
C ALA A 2 -2.89 55.79 24.73
N LYS A 3 -3.63 55.52 23.65
CA LYS A 3 -4.66 54.48 23.58
C LYS A 3 -4.39 53.67 22.29
N VAL A 4 -3.30 52.91 22.27
CA VAL A 4 -2.84 52.14 21.09
C VAL A 4 -2.53 50.69 21.48
N GLN A 5 -3.44 50.04 22.22
CA GLN A 5 -3.19 48.66 22.69
C GLN A 5 -4.34 47.67 22.45
N SER A 6 -5.49 48.09 21.90
CA SER A 6 -6.64 47.19 21.68
C SER A 6 -6.79 46.61 20.27
N ARG A 7 -6.24 47.24 19.22
CA ARG A 7 -6.38 46.74 17.83
C ARG A 7 -5.50 45.53 17.54
N ASN A 8 -4.32 45.44 18.16
CA ASN A 8 -3.38 44.35 17.90
C ASN A 8 -3.85 43.04 18.54
N SER A 9 -4.42 43.06 19.74
CA SER A 9 -4.88 41.84 20.42
C SER A 9 -6.01 41.13 19.66
N LEU A 10 -6.95 41.89 19.09
CA LEU A 10 -8.05 41.32 18.31
C LEU A 10 -7.54 40.63 17.02
N SER A 11 -6.54 41.21 16.36
CA SER A 11 -5.93 40.59 15.16
C SER A 11 -5.18 39.29 15.48
N PHE A 12 -4.53 39.21 16.64
CA PHE A 12 -3.87 37.97 17.10
C PHE A 12 -4.88 36.86 17.41
N VAL A 13 -6.02 37.20 18.01
CA VAL A 13 -7.11 36.24 18.29
C VAL A 13 -7.73 35.71 17.00
N ILE A 14 -7.94 36.57 16.00
CA ILE A 14 -8.46 36.14 14.70
C ILE A 14 -7.45 35.21 14.01
N LEU A 15 -6.16 35.57 14.00
CA LEU A 15 -5.11 34.76 13.39
C LEU A 15 -4.98 33.38 14.07
N SER A 16 -5.07 33.30 15.40
CA SER A 16 -4.99 32.03 16.11
C SER A 16 -6.19 31.12 15.82
N ILE A 17 -7.39 31.68 15.66
CA ILE A 17 -8.59 30.93 15.24
C ILE A 17 -8.39 30.37 13.83
N PHE A 18 -7.87 31.15 12.88
CA PHE A 18 -7.57 30.68 11.52
C PHE A 18 -6.52 29.57 11.51
N VAL A 19 -5.47 29.68 12.34
CA VAL A 19 -4.44 28.64 12.48
C VAL A 19 -5.03 27.36 13.08
N ILE A 20 -5.87 27.45 14.10
CA ILE A 20 -6.56 26.29 14.69
C ILE A 20 -7.50 25.62 13.68
N PHE A 21 -8.26 26.40 12.91
CA PHE A 21 -9.08 25.87 11.81
C PHE A 21 -8.23 25.21 10.72
N TYR A 22 -7.09 25.79 10.36
CA TYR A 22 -6.15 25.18 9.41
C TYR A 22 -5.58 23.85 9.94
N LEU A 23 -5.18 23.80 11.20
CA LEU A 23 -4.66 22.58 11.85
C LEU A 23 -5.73 21.49 11.98
N ASN A 24 -6.99 21.85 12.27
CA ASN A 24 -8.10 20.89 12.33
C ASN A 24 -8.42 20.29 10.95
N ASN A 25 -8.24 21.04 9.86
CA ASN A 25 -8.38 20.51 8.50
C ASN A 25 -7.21 19.60 8.07
N ILE A 26 -6.06 19.66 8.75
CA ILE A 26 -4.92 18.74 8.51
C ILE A 26 -5.18 17.37 9.15
N VAL A 27 -6.11 17.26 10.10
CA VAL A 27 -6.64 15.96 10.55
C VAL A 27 -7.55 15.41 9.46
N VAL A 28 -6.93 14.95 8.38
CA VAL A 28 -7.55 14.11 7.36
C VAL A 28 -8.20 12.95 8.11
N ASP A 29 -9.52 12.88 8.01
CA ASP A 29 -10.36 11.79 8.52
C ASP A 29 -9.61 10.47 8.30
N GLY A 30 -9.31 9.75 9.39
CA GLY A 30 -8.56 8.49 9.40
C GLY A 30 -9.27 7.34 8.66
N LYS A 31 -10.25 7.65 7.81
CA LYS A 31 -10.87 6.75 6.85
C LYS A 31 -9.98 6.60 5.63
N SER A 32 -9.00 5.70 5.72
CA SER A 32 -8.38 5.12 4.53
C SER A 32 -9.47 4.47 3.67
N SER A 33 -9.66 4.92 2.41
CA SER A 33 -10.66 4.29 1.55
C SER A 33 -10.26 2.85 1.17
N PHE A 34 -8.94 2.60 1.13
CA PHE A 34 -8.34 1.30 0.87
C PHE A 34 -8.49 0.26 2.00
N GLY A 35 -8.80 0.69 3.23
CA GLY A 35 -8.85 -0.18 4.41
C GLY A 35 -10.03 0.18 5.30
N LYS A 36 -11.10 -0.61 5.23
CA LYS A 36 -12.35 -0.37 5.97
C LYS A 36 -12.48 -1.34 7.13
N VAL A 37 -12.68 -0.81 8.34
CA VAL A 37 -13.02 -1.62 9.51
C VAL A 37 -14.46 -2.10 9.36
N LEU A 38 -14.68 -3.40 9.50
CA LEU A 38 -16.01 -3.99 9.51
C LEU A 38 -16.51 -4.05 10.96
N ASP A 39 -17.83 -3.88 11.13
CA ASP A 39 -18.48 -3.89 12.44
C ASP A 39 -18.26 -5.25 13.14
N PRO A 40 -17.48 -5.30 14.24
CA PRO A 40 -17.13 -6.55 14.91
C PRO A 40 -18.35 -7.29 15.45
N VAL A 41 -19.35 -6.56 15.97
CA VAL A 41 -20.55 -7.15 16.58
C VAL A 41 -21.40 -7.84 15.53
N LYS A 42 -21.55 -7.22 14.36
CA LYS A 42 -22.26 -7.83 13.21
C LYS A 42 -21.55 -9.06 12.66
N MET A 43 -20.25 -9.19 12.87
CA MET A 43 -19.43 -10.34 12.45
C MET A 43 -19.26 -11.39 13.55
N GLY A 44 -19.91 -11.23 14.71
CA GLY A 44 -19.78 -12.15 15.85
C GLY A 44 -18.42 -12.08 16.57
N LEU A 45 -17.62 -11.04 16.30
CA LEU A 45 -16.31 -10.82 16.90
C LEU A 45 -16.46 -10.03 18.21
N LYS A 46 -15.74 -10.46 19.26
CA LYS A 46 -15.84 -9.83 20.59
C LYS A 46 -14.72 -8.82 20.82
N LYS A 47 -13.47 -9.24 20.59
CA LYS A 47 -12.28 -8.41 20.80
C LYS A 47 -11.50 -8.19 19.51
N GLU A 48 -11.61 -9.11 18.57
CA GLU A 48 -10.94 -9.07 17.28
C GLU A 48 -11.49 -7.94 16.41
N LYS A 49 -10.61 -7.34 15.60
CA LYS A 49 -10.99 -6.35 14.59
C LYS A 49 -10.94 -7.02 13.22
N LEU A 50 -11.99 -6.84 12.43
CA LEU A 50 -12.00 -7.23 11.03
C LEU A 50 -11.78 -6.00 10.14
N SER A 51 -10.90 -6.12 9.15
CA SER A 51 -10.63 -5.06 8.18
C SER A 51 -10.65 -5.63 6.78
N HIS A 52 -11.35 -4.96 5.87
CA HIS A 52 -11.35 -5.28 4.45
C HIS A 52 -10.45 -4.30 3.72
N PHE A 53 -9.45 -4.85 3.01
CA PHE A 53 -8.53 -4.09 2.18
C PHE A 53 -8.86 -4.26 0.70
N ARG A 54 -8.90 -3.15 -0.02
CA ARG A 54 -8.88 -3.14 -1.50
C ARG A 54 -7.73 -2.28 -1.94
N VAL A 55 -6.79 -2.89 -2.66
CA VAL A 55 -5.53 -2.27 -3.08
C VAL A 55 -5.18 -2.71 -4.49
N TYR A 56 -4.31 -1.96 -5.16
CA TYR A 56 -3.80 -2.27 -6.48
C TYR A 56 -2.28 -2.41 -6.41
N TRP A 57 -1.76 -3.58 -6.80
CA TRP A 57 -0.34 -3.91 -6.84
C TRP A 57 0.17 -3.79 -8.29
N HIS A 58 1.30 -3.09 -8.49
CA HIS A 58 1.85 -2.77 -9.80
C HIS A 58 3.20 -3.44 -10.03
N ASP A 59 3.22 -4.61 -10.69
CA ASP A 59 4.44 -5.33 -11.07
C ASP A 59 5.08 -4.66 -12.31
N ILE A 60 6.09 -3.80 -12.11
CA ILE A 60 6.74 -3.04 -13.19
C ILE A 60 8.00 -3.79 -13.64
N VAL A 61 7.84 -4.67 -14.62
CA VAL A 61 8.89 -5.56 -15.14
C VAL A 61 9.86 -4.92 -16.14
N GLY A 62 9.61 -3.68 -16.58
CA GLY A 62 10.40 -3.03 -17.63
C GLY A 62 10.31 -1.51 -17.65
N GLY A 63 10.88 -0.87 -18.67
CA GLY A 63 10.96 0.58 -18.79
C GLY A 63 12.16 1.18 -18.04
N LYS A 64 12.13 2.49 -17.79
CA LYS A 64 13.28 3.23 -17.22
C LYS A 64 13.55 2.89 -15.75
N ASN A 65 12.50 2.58 -14.98
CA ASN A 65 12.55 2.35 -13.54
C ASN A 65 11.76 1.07 -13.18
N PRO A 66 12.27 -0.12 -13.50
CA PRO A 66 11.61 -1.36 -13.13
C PRO A 66 11.60 -1.54 -11.61
N THR A 67 10.54 -2.14 -11.08
CA THR A 67 10.39 -2.48 -9.66
C THR A 67 10.43 -3.98 -9.40
N ALA A 68 10.35 -4.78 -10.46
CA ALA A 68 10.50 -6.22 -10.44
C ALA A 68 11.71 -6.64 -11.28
N VAL A 69 12.69 -7.27 -10.63
CA VAL A 69 13.99 -7.59 -11.24
C VAL A 69 14.32 -9.07 -11.04
N PRO A 70 14.52 -9.86 -12.12
CA PRO A 70 15.01 -11.23 -12.01
C PRO A 70 16.40 -11.26 -11.36
N VAL A 71 16.55 -12.04 -10.29
CA VAL A 71 17.80 -12.15 -9.52
C VAL A 71 18.46 -13.52 -9.64
N ALA A 72 17.70 -14.56 -10.00
CA ALA A 72 18.23 -15.90 -10.21
C ALA A 72 17.44 -16.67 -11.27
N ASN A 73 18.13 -17.58 -11.96
CA ASN A 73 17.54 -18.48 -12.94
C ASN A 73 18.21 -19.85 -12.84
N ALA A 74 17.45 -20.92 -13.06
CA ALA A 74 18.00 -22.26 -13.26
C ALA A 74 18.55 -22.41 -14.70
N PRO A 75 19.47 -23.35 -14.97
CA PRO A 75 20.01 -23.57 -16.32
C PRO A 75 18.94 -23.81 -17.41
N GLY A 76 17.81 -24.42 -17.04
CA GLY A 76 16.68 -24.71 -17.93
C GLY A 76 15.64 -23.59 -18.06
N THR A 77 15.72 -22.53 -17.24
CA THR A 77 14.66 -21.51 -17.14
C THR A 77 14.33 -20.87 -18.49
N LYS A 78 15.34 -20.53 -19.29
CA LYS A 78 15.15 -19.91 -20.61
C LYS A 78 14.44 -20.81 -21.64
N LYS A 79 14.50 -22.13 -21.46
CA LYS A 79 13.85 -23.11 -22.34
C LYS A 79 12.51 -23.59 -21.79
N SER A 80 12.21 -23.26 -20.53
CA SER A 80 10.97 -23.66 -19.87
C SER A 80 9.81 -22.80 -20.41
N PRO A 81 8.69 -23.40 -20.84
CA PRO A 81 7.52 -22.64 -21.27
C PRO A 81 6.87 -21.84 -20.13
N THR A 82 7.19 -22.17 -18.88
CA THR A 82 6.67 -21.50 -17.68
C THR A 82 7.74 -20.64 -17.01
N ALA A 83 8.94 -20.54 -17.56
CA ALA A 83 10.12 -19.95 -16.92
C ALA A 83 10.46 -20.59 -15.56
N PHE A 84 10.17 -21.89 -15.39
CA PHE A 84 10.42 -22.61 -14.14
C PHE A 84 11.83 -22.37 -13.59
N GLY A 85 11.92 -22.07 -12.29
CA GLY A 85 13.18 -21.77 -11.60
C GLY A 85 13.65 -20.32 -11.71
N MET A 86 12.92 -19.43 -12.39
CA MET A 86 13.15 -17.98 -12.30
C MET A 86 12.75 -17.45 -10.92
N ILE A 87 13.57 -16.58 -10.32
CA ILE A 87 13.27 -15.84 -9.09
C ILE A 87 13.39 -14.34 -9.39
N THR A 88 12.38 -13.58 -9.01
CA THR A 88 12.31 -12.12 -9.18
C THR A 88 12.16 -11.46 -7.82
N MET A 89 13.03 -10.48 -7.53
CA MET A 89 12.87 -9.58 -6.39
C MET A 89 11.95 -8.43 -6.76
N ILE A 90 11.07 -8.05 -5.84
CA ILE A 90 10.11 -6.96 -6.04
C ILE A 90 10.19 -5.92 -4.92
N ASP A 91 10.02 -4.67 -5.33
CA ASP A 91 9.65 -3.54 -4.48
C ASP A 91 8.61 -2.71 -5.25
N ASP A 92 7.39 -3.22 -5.31
CA ASP A 92 6.35 -2.72 -6.20
C ASP A 92 5.44 -1.69 -5.50
N PRO A 93 4.94 -0.67 -6.21
CA PRO A 93 3.94 0.24 -5.67
C PRO A 93 2.64 -0.49 -5.32
N ILE A 94 2.06 -0.12 -4.16
CA ILE A 94 0.66 -0.42 -3.83
C ILE A 94 -0.10 0.91 -3.80
N THR A 95 -1.14 1.02 -4.61
CA THR A 95 -1.95 2.23 -4.72
C THR A 95 -3.42 1.99 -4.36
N GLU A 96 -4.13 3.09 -4.12
CA GLU A 96 -5.56 3.09 -3.79
C GLU A 96 -6.46 2.84 -5.01
N GLY A 97 -6.03 3.27 -6.20
CA GLY A 97 -6.72 3.06 -7.48
C GLY A 97 -5.88 2.25 -8.48
N PRO A 98 -6.48 1.78 -9.59
CA PRO A 98 -5.78 0.97 -10.59
C PRO A 98 -4.73 1.74 -11.39
N GLU A 99 -4.80 3.07 -11.44
CA GLU A 99 -3.81 3.90 -12.12
C GLU A 99 -2.55 4.06 -11.26
N LEU A 100 -1.37 3.95 -11.87
CA LEU A 100 -0.09 4.15 -11.17
C LEU A 100 0.06 5.56 -10.59
N SER A 101 -0.62 6.55 -11.18
CA SER A 101 -0.67 7.93 -10.69
C SER A 101 -1.60 8.13 -9.49
N SER A 102 -2.40 7.12 -9.13
CA SER A 102 -3.27 7.18 -7.95
C SER A 102 -2.43 7.19 -6.67
N LYS A 103 -3.09 7.48 -5.55
CA LYS A 103 -2.41 7.64 -4.26
C LYS A 103 -1.60 6.39 -3.90
N LEU A 104 -0.30 6.57 -3.71
CA LEU A 104 0.59 5.55 -3.15
C LEU A 104 0.25 5.33 -1.68
N ILE A 105 -0.07 4.09 -1.32
CA ILE A 105 -0.49 3.71 0.04
C ILE A 105 0.47 2.72 0.71
N GLY A 106 1.36 2.08 -0.07
CA GLY A 106 2.32 1.13 0.44
C GLY A 106 3.23 0.54 -0.64
N ARG A 107 3.95 -0.51 -0.27
CA ARG A 107 4.86 -1.27 -1.13
C ARG A 107 4.64 -2.77 -0.98
N ALA A 108 4.69 -3.51 -2.08
CA ALA A 108 4.79 -4.96 -2.08
C ALA A 108 6.27 -5.34 -2.19
N GLN A 109 6.84 -5.90 -1.12
CA GLN A 109 8.28 -6.15 -1.00
C GLN A 109 8.55 -7.62 -0.73
N GLY A 110 9.46 -8.21 -1.48
CA GLY A 110 9.84 -9.61 -1.33
C GLY A 110 10.24 -10.22 -2.66
N LEU A 111 9.78 -11.43 -2.94
CA LEU A 111 10.06 -12.13 -4.19
C LEU A 111 8.88 -12.96 -4.67
N TYR A 112 8.92 -13.29 -5.95
CA TYR A 112 8.17 -14.41 -6.50
C TYR A 112 9.07 -15.30 -7.33
N ALA A 113 8.71 -16.58 -7.41
CA ALA A 113 9.44 -17.56 -8.20
C ALA A 113 8.50 -18.33 -9.12
N SER A 114 8.90 -18.58 -10.37
CA SER A 114 8.16 -19.50 -11.23
C SER A 114 8.38 -20.93 -10.72
N ALA A 115 7.31 -21.50 -10.17
CA ALA A 115 7.35 -22.70 -9.35
C ALA A 115 6.43 -23.82 -9.88
N SER A 116 5.93 -23.70 -11.10
CA SER A 116 5.06 -24.71 -11.72
C SER A 116 5.59 -25.14 -13.10
N LEU A 117 5.65 -26.46 -13.33
CA LEU A 117 6.13 -27.04 -14.59
C LEU A 117 5.06 -27.06 -15.69
N GLY A 118 3.79 -27.21 -15.32
CA GLY A 118 2.69 -27.39 -16.28
C GLY A 118 1.96 -26.10 -16.69
N GLU A 119 2.04 -25.05 -15.87
CA GLU A 119 1.43 -23.74 -16.15
C GLU A 119 2.29 -22.63 -15.55
N LEU A 120 2.05 -21.37 -15.94
CA LEU A 120 2.69 -20.22 -15.30
C LEU A 120 2.09 -20.01 -13.90
N GLY A 121 2.69 -20.69 -12.93
CA GLY A 121 2.34 -20.61 -11.51
C GLY A 121 3.50 -20.05 -10.70
N LEU A 122 3.27 -18.95 -10.02
CA LEU A 122 4.26 -18.30 -9.16
C LEU A 122 4.07 -18.76 -7.71
N LEU A 123 5.18 -18.91 -6.98
CA LEU A 123 5.19 -18.89 -5.53
C LEU A 123 5.47 -17.44 -5.10
N MET A 124 4.52 -16.83 -4.38
CA MET A 124 4.69 -15.52 -3.76
C MET A 124 5.31 -15.69 -2.38
N ASN A 125 6.30 -14.86 -2.05
CA ASN A 125 6.80 -14.68 -0.69
C ASN A 125 7.13 -13.19 -0.50
N MET A 126 6.13 -12.43 -0.06
CA MET A 126 6.19 -10.97 -0.03
C MET A 126 5.38 -10.39 1.13
N ASN A 127 5.62 -9.12 1.42
CA ASN A 127 4.85 -8.32 2.36
C ASN A 127 4.17 -7.15 1.63
N PHE A 128 2.91 -6.87 1.97
CA PHE A 128 2.33 -5.56 1.74
C PHE A 128 2.64 -4.67 2.93
N ALA A 129 3.54 -3.70 2.75
CA ALA A 129 3.95 -2.75 3.76
C ALA A 129 3.20 -1.42 3.56
N PHE A 130 2.29 -1.09 4.46
CA PHE A 130 1.47 0.12 4.36
C PHE A 130 2.23 1.34 4.93
N MET A 131 2.14 2.47 4.24
CA MET A 131 2.92 3.69 4.54
C MET A 131 2.05 4.88 4.94
N VAL A 132 0.72 4.74 4.90
CA VAL A 132 -0.23 5.84 5.14
C VAL A 132 -1.49 5.36 5.86
N GLY A 133 -2.25 6.33 6.38
CA GLY A 133 -3.54 6.07 7.02
C GLY A 133 -3.43 5.27 8.31
N LYS A 134 -4.53 4.63 8.71
CA LYS A 134 -4.65 3.89 9.97
C LYS A 134 -3.64 2.75 10.12
N TYR A 135 -3.23 2.14 9.01
CA TYR A 135 -2.36 0.97 8.99
C TYR A 135 -0.91 1.34 8.65
N ASN A 136 -0.53 2.62 8.68
CA ASN A 136 0.84 3.05 8.45
C ASN A 136 1.82 2.30 9.37
N GLY A 137 2.88 1.75 8.79
CA GLY A 137 3.89 0.94 9.48
C GLY A 137 3.48 -0.52 9.73
N SER A 138 2.24 -0.90 9.42
CA SER A 138 1.77 -2.28 9.49
C SER A 138 2.07 -3.05 8.20
N THR A 139 2.15 -4.38 8.31
CA THR A 139 2.39 -5.27 7.17
C THR A 139 1.39 -6.42 7.10
N ILE A 140 1.07 -6.89 5.90
CA ILE A 140 0.45 -8.19 5.66
C ILE A 140 1.45 -9.08 4.94
N SER A 141 1.80 -10.22 5.52
CA SER A 141 2.67 -11.23 4.88
C SER A 141 1.87 -12.17 4.02
N ILE A 142 2.36 -12.43 2.81
CA ILE A 142 1.72 -13.26 1.80
C ILE A 142 2.72 -14.34 1.39
N MET A 143 2.36 -15.58 1.67
CA MET A 143 3.05 -16.77 1.17
C MET A 143 2.02 -17.69 0.54
N GLY A 144 2.17 -17.98 -0.76
CA GLY A 144 1.19 -18.82 -1.44
C GLY A 144 1.38 -18.91 -2.95
N ARG A 145 0.58 -19.78 -3.55
CA ARG A 145 0.55 -19.98 -5.00
C ARG A 145 -0.27 -18.87 -5.68
N ASN A 146 0.25 -18.37 -6.81
CA ASN A 146 -0.45 -17.48 -7.73
C ASN A 146 -0.46 -18.12 -9.13
N SER A 147 -1.61 -18.65 -9.56
CA SER A 147 -1.81 -19.16 -10.93
C SER A 147 -2.24 -17.99 -11.83
N VAL A 148 -1.28 -17.37 -12.52
CA VAL A 148 -1.41 -16.04 -13.16
C VAL A 148 -2.61 -15.91 -14.10
N PHE A 149 -2.94 -16.98 -14.84
CA PHE A 149 -4.02 -16.97 -15.84
C PHE A 149 -5.28 -17.72 -15.41
N ARG A 150 -5.39 -18.16 -14.15
CA ARG A 150 -6.59 -18.81 -13.62
C ARG A 150 -7.30 -17.87 -12.65
N SER A 151 -8.54 -17.52 -12.97
CA SER A 151 -9.48 -16.78 -12.13
C SER A 151 -10.45 -17.71 -11.42
#